data_AF-A0A6P4JQT9-F1
#
_entry.id   AF-A0A6P4JQT9-F1
#
_cell.length_a   1.000
_cell.length_b   1.000
_cell.length_c   1.000
_cell.angle_alpha   90.00
_cell.angle_beta   90.00
_cell.angle_gamma   90.00
#
_symmetry.space_group_name_H-M   'P 1'
#
loop_
_entity.id
_entity.type
_entity.pdbx_description
1 polymer ?
#
loop_
_entity_poly.entity_id
_entity_poly.type
_entity_poly.pdbx_seq_one_letter_code
_entity_poly.pdbx_strand_id
1 'polypeptide(L)'
;MACARRCSQFCLFMSTWAVLMLIILGACFSIHSLVLVGDLPLSGQFGSPDEFKESADEAYSKVAMRCYITGIVYLVFLVISAIVIHRDNKRRKRLYKKRKQQR
;
A
#
# COMPACT_ATOMS: atom_id res chain seq x y z
N MET A 1 -5.14 16.30 26.05
CA MET A 1 -5.25 16.25 24.56
C MET A 1 -4.04 16.91 23.86
N ALA A 2 -2.79 16.58 24.24
CA ALA A 2 -1.58 17.23 23.71
C ALA A 2 -0.71 16.32 22.82
N CYS A 3 -0.93 15.00 22.82
CA CYS A 3 -0.14 14.06 21.99
C CYS A 3 -0.57 14.00 20.52
N ALA A 4 -1.73 14.57 20.15
CA ALA A 4 -2.31 14.41 18.82
C ALA A 4 -1.44 14.96 17.67
N ARG A 5 -0.64 16.00 17.91
CA ARG A 5 0.07 16.68 16.82
C ARG A 5 1.34 15.96 16.36
N ARG A 6 2.02 15.23 17.26
CA ARG A 6 3.21 14.43 16.94
C ARG A 6 2.82 13.02 16.46
N CYS A 7 1.83 12.40 17.10
CA CYS A 7 1.33 11.08 16.68
C CYS A 7 0.66 11.14 15.30
N SER A 8 -0.06 12.22 14.97
CA SER A 8 -0.71 12.37 13.65
C SER A 8 0.29 12.42 12.49
N GLN A 9 1.46 13.04 12.67
CA GLN A 9 2.50 13.08 11.64
C GLN A 9 3.12 11.69 11.42
N PHE A 10 3.38 10.95 12.52
CA PHE A 10 3.90 9.59 12.44
C PHE A 10 2.91 8.63 11.79
N CYS A 11 1.62 8.69 12.13
CA CYS A 11 0.59 7.87 11.48
C CYS A 11 0.49 8.13 9.97
N LEU A 12 0.61 9.40 9.52
CA LEU A 12 0.59 9.71 8.10
C LEU A 12 1.83 9.17 7.37
N PHE A 13 3.00 9.22 8.02
CA PHE A 13 4.23 8.67 7.47
C PHE A 13 4.18 7.14 7.39
N MET A 14 3.75 6.47 8.47
CA MET A 14 3.57 5.01 8.51
C MET A 14 2.51 4.54 7.50
N SER A 15 1.42 5.28 7.34
CA SER A 15 0.39 4.97 6.34
C SER A 15 0.94 5.08 4.91
N THR A 16 1.76 6.09 4.64
CA THR A 16 2.40 6.26 3.33
C THR A 16 3.44 5.16 3.06
N TRP A 17 4.24 4.84 4.08
CA TRP A 17 5.25 3.78 4.04
C TRP A 17 4.64 2.39 3.83
N ALA A 18 3.52 2.08 4.50
CA ALA A 18 2.83 0.81 4.34
C ALA A 18 2.33 0.59 2.90
N VAL A 19 1.83 1.65 2.24
CA VAL A 19 1.40 1.57 0.83
C VAL A 19 2.59 1.35 -0.10
N LEU A 20 3.74 1.97 0.16
CA LEU A 20 4.96 1.69 -0.59
C LEU A 20 5.42 0.23 -0.44
N MET A 21 5.37 -0.31 0.78
CA MET A 21 5.70 -1.71 1.02
C MET A 21 4.75 -2.68 0.32
N LEU A 22 3.45 -2.37 0.25
CA LEU A 22 2.47 -3.17 -0.52
C LEU A 22 2.80 -3.22 -2.02
N ILE A 23 3.25 -2.10 -2.59
CA ILE A 23 3.63 -2.02 -4.02
C ILE A 23 4.93 -2.76 -4.29
N ILE A 24 5.92 -2.61 -3.41
CA ILE A 24 7.19 -3.34 -3.48
C ILE A 24 6.94 -4.84 -3.36
N LEU A 25 6.09 -5.26 -2.42
CA LEU A 25 5.70 -6.66 -2.28
C LEU A 25 5.03 -7.18 -3.57
N GLY A 26 4.10 -6.42 -4.14
CA GLY A 26 3.48 -6.74 -5.43
C GLY A 26 4.47 -6.86 -6.59
N ALA A 27 5.49 -5.99 -6.63
CA ALA A 27 6.57 -6.09 -7.61
C ALA A 27 7.46 -7.33 -7.37
N CYS A 28 7.76 -7.68 -6.13
CA CYS A 28 8.48 -8.91 -5.77
C CYS A 28 7.69 -10.17 -6.14
N PHE A 29 6.36 -10.15 -6.04
CA PHE A 29 5.49 -11.22 -6.52
C PHE A 29 5.61 -11.40 -8.05
N SER A 30 5.75 -10.32 -8.82
CA SER A 30 5.95 -10.41 -10.28
C SER A 30 7.27 -11.07 -10.70
N ILE A 31 8.27 -11.15 -9.81
CA ILE A 31 9.58 -11.74 -10.10
C ILE A 31 9.62 -13.25 -9.76
N HIS A 32 8.48 -13.89 -9.44
CA HIS A 32 8.46 -15.29 -8.98
C HIS A 32 9.41 -15.53 -7.78
N SER A 33 9.38 -14.62 -6.80
CA SER A 33 10.22 -14.77 -5.61
C SER A 33 9.85 -16.03 -4.82
N LEU A 34 10.81 -16.96 -4.70
CA LEU A 34 10.72 -18.24 -3.98
C LEU A 34 10.26 -18.10 -2.52
N VAL A 35 10.43 -16.92 -1.90
CA VAL A 35 10.04 -16.64 -0.51
C VAL A 35 8.53 -16.75 -0.29
N LEU A 36 7.72 -16.61 -1.33
CA LEU A 36 6.26 -16.49 -1.20
C LEU A 36 5.48 -17.72 -1.64
N VAL A 37 6.19 -18.80 -1.97
CA VAL A 37 5.57 -20.08 -2.38
C VAL A 37 4.74 -20.70 -1.27
N GLY A 38 5.12 -20.43 -0.01
CA GLY A 38 4.47 -20.99 1.18
C GLY A 38 3.15 -20.33 1.56
N ASP A 39 2.90 -19.09 1.11
CA ASP A 39 1.64 -18.36 1.35
C ASP A 39 0.62 -18.56 0.22
N LEU A 40 1.00 -19.26 -0.85
CA LEU A 40 0.15 -19.51 -1.99
C LEU A 40 -0.85 -20.64 -1.66
N PRO A 41 -2.15 -20.49 -1.95
CA PRO A 41 -3.14 -21.55 -1.74
C PRO A 41 -2.95 -22.64 -2.80
N LEU A 42 -1.88 -23.42 -2.66
CA LEU A 42 -1.61 -24.62 -3.44
C LEU A 42 -2.53 -25.73 -2.94
N SER A 43 -3.74 -25.76 -3.51
CA SER A 43 -4.70 -26.83 -3.26
C SER A 43 -4.34 -28.05 -4.11
N GLY A 44 -3.55 -28.98 -3.57
CA GLY A 44 -3.40 -30.31 -4.18
C GLY A 44 -2.21 -31.11 -3.68
N GLN A 45 -2.41 -32.41 -3.47
CA GLN A 45 -1.31 -33.37 -3.40
C GLN A 45 -0.73 -33.50 -4.81
N PHE A 46 0.53 -33.08 -4.99
CA PHE A 46 1.22 -33.18 -6.28
C PHE A 46 1.97 -34.51 -6.34
N GLY A 47 1.71 -35.30 -7.39
CA GLY A 47 2.32 -36.62 -7.58
C GLY A 47 3.75 -36.55 -8.11
N SER A 48 4.18 -35.39 -8.60
CA SER A 48 5.50 -35.18 -9.19
C SER A 48 5.98 -33.72 -9.02
N PRO A 49 7.31 -33.49 -8.92
CA PRO A 49 7.87 -32.14 -8.73
C PRO A 49 7.65 -31.21 -9.93
N ASP A 50 7.42 -31.75 -11.13
CA ASP A 50 7.18 -30.97 -12.34
C ASP A 50 5.76 -30.38 -12.38
N GLU A 51 4.75 -31.18 -12.02
CA GLU A 51 3.35 -30.70 -11.89
C GLU A 51 3.19 -29.65 -10.79
N PHE A 52 3.99 -29.75 -9.72
CA PHE A 52 4.05 -28.74 -8.66
C PHE A 52 4.56 -27.40 -9.21
N LYS A 53 5.60 -27.42 -10.04
CA LYS A 53 6.20 -26.19 -10.60
C LYS A 53 5.23 -25.48 -11.53
N GLU A 54 4.56 -26.21 -12.42
CA GLU A 54 3.60 -25.62 -13.35
C GLU A 54 2.38 -25.02 -12.63
N SER A 55 1.84 -25.74 -11.65
CA SER A 55 0.70 -25.27 -10.85
C SER A 55 1.06 -24.07 -9.97
N ALA A 56 2.27 -24.06 -9.40
CA ALA A 56 2.77 -22.94 -8.63
C ALA A 56 2.94 -21.69 -9.51
N ASP A 57 3.53 -21.82 -10.70
CA ASP A 57 3.74 -20.71 -11.62
C ASP A 57 2.40 -20.06 -12.04
N GLU A 58 1.38 -20.86 -12.32
CA GLU A 58 0.07 -20.32 -12.67
C GLU A 58 -0.58 -19.57 -11.49
N ALA A 59 -0.49 -20.12 -10.28
CA ALA A 59 -1.02 -19.48 -9.08
C ALA A 59 -0.26 -18.19 -8.71
N TYR A 60 1.06 -18.15 -8.93
CA TYR A 60 1.88 -16.94 -8.77
C TYR A 60 1.39 -15.82 -9.66
N SER A 61 1.18 -16.09 -10.95
CA SER A 61 0.73 -15.07 -11.91
C SER A 61 -0.63 -14.47 -11.51
N LYS A 62 -1.56 -15.31 -11.04
CA LYS A 62 -2.90 -14.89 -10.60
C LYS A 62 -2.85 -14.00 -9.35
N VAL A 63 -2.01 -14.34 -8.37
CA VAL A 63 -1.88 -13.57 -7.13
C VAL A 63 -1.10 -12.27 -7.36
N ALA A 64 -0.03 -12.32 -8.16
CA ALA A 64 0.76 -11.14 -8.54
C ALA A 64 -0.12 -10.09 -9.23
N MET A 65 -0.96 -10.52 -10.20
CA MET A 65 -1.90 -9.64 -10.90
C MET A 65 -2.87 -8.94 -9.94
N ARG A 66 -3.46 -9.68 -8.99
CA ARG A 66 -4.38 -9.12 -7.98
C ARG A 66 -3.67 -8.10 -7.09
N CYS A 67 -2.49 -8.47 -6.58
CA CYS A 67 -1.69 -7.60 -5.72
C CYS A 67 -1.28 -6.30 -6.43
N TYR A 68 -0.88 -6.40 -7.70
CA TYR A 68 -0.47 -5.26 -8.51
C TYR A 68 -1.63 -4.27 -8.73
N ILE A 69 -2.81 -4.77 -9.12
CA ILE A 69 -4.00 -3.94 -9.30
C ILE A 69 -4.38 -3.26 -7.98
N THR A 70 -4.41 -4.00 -6.87
CA THR A 70 -4.67 -3.44 -5.55
C THR A 70 -3.64 -2.38 -5.17
N GLY A 71 -2.35 -2.64 -5.38
CA GLY A 71 -1.27 -1.69 -5.09
C GLY A 71 -1.43 -0.37 -5.85
N ILE A 72 -1.75 -0.43 -7.14
CA ILE A 72 -2.01 0.78 -7.96
C ILE A 72 -3.22 1.55 -7.43
N VAL A 73 -4.34 0.86 -7.15
CA VAL A 73 -5.55 1.52 -6.64
C VAL A 73 -5.26 2.24 -5.33
N TYR A 74 -4.58 1.58 -4.39
CA TYR A 74 -4.21 2.18 -3.10
C TYR A 74 -3.24 3.35 -3.26
N LEU A 75 -2.30 3.30 -4.21
CA LEU A 75 -1.43 4.42 -4.53
C LEU A 75 -2.23 5.64 -5.01
N VAL A 76 -3.21 5.43 -5.91
CA VAL A 76 -4.07 6.51 -6.41
C VAL A 76 -4.87 7.14 -5.27
N PHE A 77 -5.48 6.34 -4.41
CA PHE A 77 -6.20 6.85 -3.23
C PHE A 77 -5.29 7.66 -2.30
N LEU A 78 -4.07 7.17 -2.04
CA LEU A 78 -3.09 7.86 -1.21
C LEU A 78 -2.73 9.22 -1.79
N VAL A 79 -2.45 9.29 -3.11
CA VAL A 79 -2.12 10.55 -3.80
C VAL A 79 -3.29 11.54 -3.69
N ILE A 80 -4.53 11.08 -3.92
CA ILE A 80 -5.73 11.93 -3.80
C ILE A 80 -5.88 12.45 -2.37
N SER A 81 -5.80 11.58 -1.37
CA SER A 81 -5.87 11.96 0.05
C SER A 81 -4.79 12.96 0.44
N ALA A 82 -3.54 12.75 -0.01
CA ALA A 82 -2.43 13.66 0.24
C ALA A 82 -2.68 15.05 -0.36
N ILE A 83 -3.17 15.11 -1.61
CA ILE A 83 -3.51 16.38 -2.29
C ILE A 83 -4.62 17.12 -1.52
N VAL A 84 -5.69 16.41 -1.13
CA VAL A 84 -6.82 16.99 -0.39
C VAL A 84 -6.35 17.56 0.96
N ILE A 85 -5.58 16.78 1.73
CA ILE A 85 -5.03 17.21 3.02
C ILE A 85 -4.11 18.42 2.84
N HIS A 86 -3.25 18.42 1.82
CA HIS A 86 -2.35 19.53 1.55
C HIS A 86 -3.12 20.82 1.20
N ARG A 87 -4.19 20.71 0.39
CA ARG A 87 -5.08 21.83 0.06
C ARG A 87 -5.83 22.35 1.28
N ASP A 88 -6.38 21.47 2.12
CA ASP A 88 -7.08 21.86 3.36
C ASP A 88 -6.13 22.56 4.34
N ASN A 89 -4.93 22.01 4.55
CA ASN A 89 -3.91 22.63 5.39
C ASN A 89 -3.55 24.04 4.91
N LYS A 90 -3.46 24.27 3.59
CA LYS A 90 -3.23 25.60 3.02
C LYS A 90 -4.41 26.54 3.28
N ARG A 91 -5.65 26.05 3.19
CA ARG A 91 -6.87 26.82 3.50
C ARG A 91 -6.92 27.21 4.98
N ARG A 92 -6.63 26.28 5.89
CA ARG A 92 -6.60 26.54 7.34
C ARG A 92 -5.54 27.56 7.74
N LYS A 93 -4.36 27.54 7.12
CA LYS A 93 -3.33 28.57 7.32
C LYS A 93 -3.83 29.98 6.94
N ARG A 94 -4.59 30.12 5.86
CA ARG A 94 -5.20 31.41 5.46
C ARG A 94 -6.26 31.87 6.47
N LEU A 95 -7.12 30.95 6.94
CA LEU A 95 -8.12 31.26 7.97
C LEU A 95 -7.47 31.66 9.31
N TYR A 96 -6.37 31.00 9.70
CA TYR A 96 -5.64 31.34 10.91
C TYR A 96 -5.03 32.75 10.83
N LYS A 97 -4.45 33.12 9.68
CA LYS A 97 -3.97 34.50 9.44
C LYS A 97 -5.10 35.53 9.53
N LYS A 98 -6.26 35.28 8.90
CA LYS A 98 -7.43 36.17 8.99
C LYS A 98 -7.91 36.37 10.44
N ARG A 99 -8.02 35.29 11.23
CA ARG A 99 -8.41 35.39 12.65
C ARG A 99 -7.40 36.14 13.50
N LYS A 100 -6.10 35.98 13.24
CA LYS A 100 -5.06 36.72 13.97
C LYS A 100 -5.07 38.21 13.63
N GLN A 101 -5.48 38.59 12.42
CA GLN A 101 -5.53 39.99 12.00
C GLN A 101 -6.80 40.72 12.48
N GLN A 102 -7.83 39.99 12.92
CA GLN A 102 -9.05 40.57 13.51
C GLN A 102 -8.99 40.71 15.05
N ARG A 103 -7.89 40.31 15.69
CA ARG A 103 -7.71 40.33 17.14
C ARG A 103 -6.58 41.27 17.50
#